data_AF-A0AAU6HK15-F1
#
_entry.id   AF-A0AAU6HK15-F1
#
_cell.length_a   1.000
_cell.length_b   1.000
_cell.length_c   1.000
_cell.angle_alpha   90.00
_cell.angle_beta   90.00
_cell.angle_gamma   90.00
#
_symmetry.space_group_name_H-M   'P 1'
#
loop_
_entity.id
_entity.type
_entity.pdbx_description
1 polymer ?
#
loop_
_entity_poly.entity_id
_entity_poly.type
_entity_poly.pdbx_seq_one_letter_code
_entity_poly.pdbx_strand_id
1 'polypeptide(L)' 'MTHTNSSAPPRISLMASGELRDALTAIEEGKGPAAIAALMAIDTESWHAIEHRLAGVIGSDLRELLFAAAEPPASKPKLV' A
#
# COMPACT_ATOMS: atom_id res chain seq x y z
N MET A 1 10.57 -16.59 -35.71
CA MET A 1 11.07 -15.54 -34.80
C MET A 1 10.13 -15.45 -33.61
N THR A 2 10.41 -16.19 -32.54
CA THR A 2 9.62 -16.14 -31.29
C THR A 2 10.23 -15.07 -30.40
N HIS A 3 9.59 -13.89 -30.35
CA HIS A 3 9.88 -12.91 -29.32
C HIS A 3 9.39 -13.48 -27.99
N THR A 4 10.29 -14.03 -27.17
CA THR A 4 9.99 -14.27 -25.77
C THR A 4 9.83 -12.92 -25.10
N ASN A 5 8.59 -12.46 -24.99
CA ASN A 5 8.21 -11.33 -24.18
C ASN A 5 8.50 -11.72 -22.73
N SER A 6 9.73 -11.49 -22.29
CA SER A 6 10.13 -11.65 -20.90
C SER A 6 9.49 -10.51 -20.12
N SER A 7 8.21 -10.66 -19.79
CA SER A 7 7.50 -9.75 -18.90
C SER A 7 8.17 -9.87 -17.53
N ALA A 8 9.15 -9.00 -17.26
CA ALA A 8 9.70 -8.87 -15.93
C ALA A 8 8.52 -8.59 -14.97
N PRO A 9 8.47 -9.23 -13.79
CA PRO A 9 7.38 -8.99 -12.86
C PRO A 9 7.30 -7.48 -12.54
N PRO A 10 6.08 -6.93 -12.35
CA PRO A 10 5.88 -5.54 -11.98
C PRO A 10 6.78 -5.18 -10.79
N ARG A 11 7.58 -4.12 -10.92
CA ARG A 11 8.53 -3.73 -9.87
C ARG A 11 8.01 -2.53 -9.10
N ILE A 12 7.97 -2.65 -7.79
CA ILE A 12 7.72 -1.53 -6.88
C ILE A 12 9.02 -0.76 -6.73
N SER A 13 9.02 0.53 -7.05
CA SER A 13 10.20 1.36 -6.85
C SER A 13 10.51 1.58 -5.37
N LEU A 14 11.77 1.91 -5.04
CA LEU A 14 12.14 2.26 -3.66
C LEU A 14 11.39 3.51 -3.17
N MET A 15 11.19 4.49 -4.07
CA MET A 15 10.41 5.69 -3.78
C MET A 15 8.97 5.32 -3.43
N ALA A 16 8.28 4.56 -4.29
CA ALA A 16 6.90 4.14 -4.03
C ALA A 16 6.75 3.31 -2.74
N SER A 17 7.76 2.49 -2.40
CA SER A 17 7.78 1.76 -1.13
C SER A 17 7.86 2.70 0.08
N GLY A 18 8.65 3.78 -0.02
CA GLY A 18 8.74 4.83 0.99
C GLY A 18 7.44 5.60 1.12
N GLU A 19 6.87 6.06 0.01
CA GLU A 19 5.60 6.78 -0.02
C GLU A 19 4.44 5.93 0.54
N LEU A 20 4.39 4.63 0.22
CA LEU A 20 3.37 3.73 0.78
C LEU A 20 3.51 3.61 2.30
N ARG A 21 4.74 3.47 2.82
CA ARG A 21 4.98 3.44 4.26
C ARG A 21 4.54 4.75 4.92
N ASP A 22 4.93 5.88 4.33
CA ASP A 22 4.63 7.19 4.88
C ASP A 22 3.11 7.47 4.84
N ALA A 23 2.40 6.97 3.83
CA ALA A 23 0.94 6.98 3.79
C ALA A 23 0.31 6.19 4.95
N LEU A 24 0.79 4.95 5.20
CA LEU A 24 0.29 4.12 6.29
C LEU A 24 0.54 4.76 7.66
N THR A 25 1.75 5.28 7.89
CA THR A 25 2.07 6.02 9.13
C THR A 25 1.19 7.26 9.29
N ALA A 26 0.97 8.03 8.22
CA ALA A 26 0.10 9.20 8.28
C ALA A 26 -1.36 8.82 8.58
N ILE A 27 -1.84 7.68 8.10
CA ILE A 27 -3.17 7.14 8.44
C ILE A 27 -3.23 6.82 9.94
N GLU A 28 -2.26 6.08 10.47
CA GLU A 28 -2.19 5.71 11.90
C GLU A 28 -2.14 6.95 12.82
N GLU A 29 -1.47 8.01 12.39
CA GLU A 29 -1.35 9.27 13.12
C GLU A 29 -2.56 10.21 12.92
N GLY A 30 -3.57 9.83 12.14
CA GLY A 30 -4.73 10.66 11.82
C GLY A 30 -4.42 11.86 10.92
N LYS A 31 -3.25 11.86 10.25
CA LYS A 31 -2.78 12.92 9.34
C LYS A 31 -3.30 12.71 7.92
N GLY A 32 -4.62 12.72 7.74
CA GLY A 32 -5.29 12.47 6.46
C GLY A 32 -4.69 13.20 5.24
N PRO A 33 -4.44 14.53 5.30
CA PRO A 33 -3.82 15.25 4.19
C PRO A 33 -2.43 14.74 3.81
N ALA A 34 -1.61 14.34 4.80
CA ALA A 34 -0.28 13.78 4.53
C ALA A 34 -0.36 12.39 3.91
N ALA A 35 -1.33 11.57 4.34
CA ALA A 35 -1.59 10.27 3.73
C ALA A 35 -1.97 10.42 2.24
N ILE A 36 -2.87 11.35 1.92
CA ILE A 36 -3.27 11.62 0.53
C ILE A 36 -2.07 12.09 -0.30
N ALA A 37 -1.25 12.99 0.24
CA ALA A 37 -0.07 13.48 -0.46
C ALA A 37 0.93 12.37 -0.79
N ALA A 38 1.21 11.47 0.16
CA ALA A 38 2.09 10.33 -0.04
C ALA A 38 1.52 9.34 -1.08
N LEU A 39 0.22 9.01 -0.99
CA LEU A 39 -0.44 8.15 -1.99
C LEU A 39 -0.36 8.76 -3.40
N MET A 40 -0.55 10.08 -3.52
CA MET A 40 -0.45 10.78 -4.81
C MET A 40 0.98 10.85 -5.37
N ALA A 41 2.01 10.66 -4.54
CA ALA A 41 3.40 10.64 -4.98
C ALA A 41 3.83 9.30 -5.60
N ILE A 42 3.04 8.24 -5.44
CA ILE A 42 3.31 6.93 -6.02
C ILE A 42 3.02 6.95 -7.53
N ASP A 43 4.00 6.52 -8.32
CA ASP A 43 3.87 6.42 -9.77
C ASP A 43 2.94 5.27 -10.20
N THR A 44 2.35 5.40 -11.40
CA THR A 44 1.35 4.45 -11.92
C THR A 44 1.87 3.02 -12.06
N GLU A 45 3.14 2.82 -12.43
CA GLU A 45 3.72 1.48 -12.58
C GLU A 45 3.85 0.80 -11.21
N SER A 46 4.35 1.55 -10.22
CA SER A 46 4.43 1.08 -8.84
C SER A 46 3.05 0.81 -8.25
N TRP A 47 2.02 1.58 -8.61
CA TRP A 47 0.64 1.32 -8.17
C TRP A 47 0.17 -0.07 -8.60
N HIS A 48 0.29 -0.39 -9.88
CA HIS A 48 -0.10 -1.72 -10.39
C HIS A 48 0.75 -2.83 -9.78
N ALA A 49 2.04 -2.59 -9.54
CA ALA A 49 2.91 -3.56 -8.90
C ALA A 49 2.51 -3.84 -7.44
N ILE A 50 2.09 -2.80 -6.70
CA ILE A 50 1.57 -2.93 -5.33
C ILE A 50 0.28 -3.75 -5.34
N GLU A 51 -0.70 -3.41 -6.18
CA GLU A 51 -1.97 -4.15 -6.27
C GLU A 51 -1.74 -5.62 -6.61
N HIS A 52 -0.91 -5.90 -7.61
CA HIS A 52 -0.57 -7.26 -7.99
C HIS A 52 0.09 -8.05 -6.84
N ARG A 53 0.97 -7.39 -6.07
CA ARG A 53 1.63 -8.03 -4.94
C ARG A 53 0.69 -8.29 -3.78
N LEU A 54 -0.22 -7.37 -3.46
CA LEU A 54 -1.22 -7.56 -2.40
C LEU A 54 -2.14 -8.74 -2.74
N ALA A 55 -2.65 -8.78 -3.97
CA ALA A 55 -3.47 -9.89 -4.44
C ALA A 55 -2.70 -11.24 -4.40
N GLY A 56 -1.45 -11.25 -4.85
CA GLY A 56 -0.67 -12.48 -4.95
C GLY A 56 -0.11 -13.02 -3.63
N VAL A 57 0.18 -12.16 -2.65
CA VAL A 57 0.85 -12.55 -1.40
C VAL A 57 -0.13 -12.74 -0.25
N ILE A 58 -1.13 -11.85 -0.13
CA ILE A 58 -2.04 -11.84 1.02
C ILE A 58 -3.50 -12.02 0.62
N GLY A 59 -3.81 -12.08 -0.69
CA GLY A 59 -5.18 -12.26 -1.18
C GLY A 59 -6.10 -11.08 -0.85
N SER A 60 -5.53 -9.89 -0.65
CA SER A 60 -6.24 -8.66 -0.26
C SER A 60 -6.00 -7.57 -1.30
N ASP A 61 -6.84 -6.53 -1.26
CA ASP A 61 -6.67 -5.35 -2.09
C ASP A 61 -6.16 -4.14 -1.29
N LEU A 62 -5.73 -3.11 -2.02
CA LEU A 62 -5.20 -1.89 -1.40
C LEU A 62 -6.23 -1.19 -0.51
N ARG A 63 -7.50 -1.22 -0.88
CA ARG A 63 -8.56 -0.56 -0.12
C ARG A 63 -8.72 -1.22 1.25
N GLU A 64 -8.74 -2.54 1.29
CA GLU A 64 -8.78 -3.31 2.54
C GLU A 64 -7.58 -3.01 3.43
N LEU A 65 -6.37 -2.93 2.85
CA LEU A 65 -5.17 -2.55 3.59
C LEU A 65 -5.29 -1.15 4.22
N LEU A 66 -5.76 -0.17 3.45
CA LEU A 66 -5.92 1.21 3.93
C LEU A 66 -7.01 1.31 5.00
N PHE A 67 -8.10 0.56 4.88
CA PHE A 67 -9.13 0.49 5.92
C PHE A 67 -8.59 -0.15 7.20
N ALA A 68 -7.82 -1.23 7.10
CA ALA A 68 -7.20 -1.88 8.25
C ALA A 68 -6.20 -0.95 8.97
N ALA A 69 -5.45 -0.15 8.22
CA ALA A 69 -4.54 0.86 8.79
C ALA A 69 -5.28 2.02 9.47
N ALA A 70 -6.48 2.36 8.98
CA ALA A 70 -7.31 3.41 9.56
C ALA A 70 -8.13 2.94 10.78
N GLU A 71 -8.24 1.62 10.98
CA GLU A 71 -8.94 1.07 12.14
C GLU A 71 -8.10 1.30 13.41
N PRO A 72 -8.63 2.00 14.43
CA PRO A 72 -7.89 2.18 15.67
C PRO A 72 -7.61 0.80 16.29
N PRO A 73 -6.41 0.57 16.84
CA PRO A 73 -6.07 -0.72 17.43
C PRO A 73 -7.15 -1.09 18.44
N ALA A 74 -7.79 -2.25 18.23
CA ALA A 74 -8.93 -2.71 19.02
C ALA A 74 -8.67 -2.39 20.49
N SER A 75 -9.49 -1.48 21.04
CA SER A 75 -9.34 -1.03 22.42
C SER A 75 -9.28 -2.25 23.31
N LYS A 76 -8.13 -2.50 23.96
CA LYS A 76 -7.99 -3.56 24.94
C LYS A 76 -9.14 -3.42 25.93
N PRO A 77 -9.90 -4.49 26.24
CA PRO A 77 -11.00 -4.39 27.18
C PRO A 77 -10.45 -3.81 28.49
N LYS A 78 -11.05 -2.71 28.93
CA LYS A 78 -10.77 -2.10 30.23
C LYS A 78 -11.18 -3.16 31.26
N LEU A 79 -10.22 -3.86 31.85
CA LEU A 79 -10.48 -4.65 33.06
C LEU A 79 -10.91 -3.65 34.13
N VAL A 80 -12.21 -3.63 34.41
CA VAL A 80 -12.82 -3.04 35.61
C VAL A 80 -13.02 -4.12 36.64
#